data_AF-A0A7K3Y9D0-F1
#
_entry.id   AF-A0A7K3Y9D0-F1
#
_cell.length_a   1.000
_cell.length_b   1.000
_cell.length_c   1.000
_cell.angle_alpha   90.00
_cell.angle_beta   90.00
_cell.angle_gamma   90.00
#
_symmetry.space_group_name_H-M   'P 1'
#
loop_
_entity.id
_entity.type
_entity.pdbx_description
1 polymer ?
#
loop_
_entity_poly.entity_id
_entity_poly.type
_entity_poly.pdbx_seq_one_letter_code
_entity_poly.pdbx_strand_id
1 'polypeptide(L)'
;YRKIEDIDIMRELYRPREAGEKNPLEGVIENAVKIACDHLVPKNIDDWIWRQLGPEERFYLKGLEMESHGEYRIGAYQELARGFGIRDYRNLQASDRANEMRLKTASEFRDRDIGGEGFSSSLTRQVLFAVRQAVVEEDAAAGRVWLRTLPDYWGKRKDIIAILRYLAVLGMSETMPQWEKDAETAGILAVAVEGDHV
;
A
#
# COMPACT_ATOMS: atom_id res chain seq x y z
N TYR A 1 -18.93 27.82 -15.43
CA TYR A 1 -17.66 27.11 -15.22
C TYR A 1 -16.52 27.90 -15.85
N ARG A 2 -15.85 28.82 -15.13
CA ARG A 2 -14.79 29.67 -15.73
C ARG A 2 -13.60 30.01 -14.84
N LYS A 3 -13.49 29.46 -13.63
CA LYS A 3 -12.32 29.61 -12.75
C LYS A 3 -12.22 28.42 -11.81
N ILE A 4 -11.03 27.79 -11.73
CA ILE A 4 -10.61 27.02 -10.57
C ILE A 4 -9.40 27.79 -9.99
N GLU A 5 -9.59 28.25 -8.76
CA GLU A 5 -8.65 28.93 -7.85
C GLU A 5 -7.97 30.23 -8.34
N ASP A 6 -7.48 30.32 -9.58
CA ASP A 6 -7.13 31.58 -10.30
C ASP A 6 -6.66 31.33 -11.76
N ILE A 7 -6.82 30.11 -12.27
CA ILE A 7 -6.31 29.71 -13.59
C ILE A 7 -7.37 29.99 -14.67
N ASP A 8 -7.03 30.86 -15.63
CA ASP A 8 -7.82 31.07 -16.84
C ASP A 8 -7.56 29.92 -17.83
N ILE A 9 -8.46 28.93 -17.79
CA ILE A 9 -8.42 27.69 -18.57
C ILE A 9 -8.26 27.99 -20.08
N MET A 10 -8.90 29.05 -20.57
CA MET A 10 -8.86 29.38 -21.99
C MET A 10 -7.48 29.91 -22.37
N ARG A 11 -6.91 30.79 -21.55
CA ARG A 11 -5.56 31.32 -21.76
C ARG A 11 -4.50 30.22 -21.73
N GLU A 12 -4.61 29.26 -20.83
CA GLU A 12 -3.66 28.14 -20.71
C GLU A 12 -3.75 27.09 -21.83
N LEU A 13 -4.93 26.94 -22.45
CA LEU A 13 -5.13 26.03 -23.58
C LEU A 13 -4.49 26.54 -24.88
N TYR A 14 -4.41 27.86 -25.09
CA TYR A 14 -3.91 28.48 -26.32
C TYR A 14 -2.46 28.97 -26.24
N ARG A 15 -1.80 28.85 -25.09
CA ARG A 15 -0.40 29.28 -24.93
C ARG A 15 0.53 28.29 -25.65
N PRO A 16 1.41 28.74 -26.56
CA PRO A 16 2.45 27.88 -27.14
C PRO A 16 3.42 27.46 -26.03
N ARG A 17 3.71 26.16 -25.93
CA ARG A 17 4.49 25.56 -24.85
C ARG A 17 5.84 25.08 -25.34
N GLU A 18 6.86 25.22 -24.50
CA GLU A 18 8.13 24.54 -24.70
C GLU A 18 8.02 23.07 -24.27
N ALA A 19 8.82 22.20 -24.90
CA ALA A 19 8.82 20.77 -24.58
C ALA A 19 9.25 20.55 -23.12
N GLY A 20 8.35 20.03 -22.28
CA GLY A 20 8.60 19.74 -20.87
C GLY A 20 8.02 20.74 -19.86
N GLU A 21 7.39 21.83 -20.32
CA GLU A 21 6.69 22.78 -19.43
C GLU A 21 5.43 22.11 -18.83
N LYS A 22 5.47 21.80 -17.52
CA LYS A 22 4.33 21.23 -16.78
C LYS A 22 3.15 22.22 -16.80
N ASN A 23 1.99 21.76 -17.23
CA ASN A 23 0.80 22.59 -17.35
C ASN A 23 0.25 22.92 -15.94
N PRO A 24 -0.04 24.19 -15.61
CA PRO A 24 -0.69 24.54 -14.35
C PRO A 24 -1.99 23.77 -14.09
N LEU A 25 -2.74 23.45 -15.15
CA LEU A 25 -3.94 22.61 -15.08
C LEU A 25 -3.60 21.15 -14.71
N GLU A 26 -2.48 20.63 -15.19
CA GLU A 26 -1.99 19.30 -14.83
C GLU A 26 -1.60 19.26 -13.35
N GLY A 27 -0.97 20.32 -12.84
CA GLY A 27 -0.70 20.47 -11.39
C GLY A 27 -1.97 20.53 -10.53
N VAL A 28 -3.03 21.21 -10.98
CA VAL A 28 -4.33 21.22 -10.29
C VAL A 28 -4.97 19.83 -10.29
N ILE A 29 -4.91 19.12 -11.42
CA ILE A 29 -5.44 17.74 -11.53
C ILE A 29 -4.65 16.81 -10.61
N GLU A 30 -3.31 16.86 -10.64
CA GLU A 30 -2.43 16.08 -9.74
C GLU A 30 -2.78 16.36 -8.26
N ASN A 31 -3.00 17.62 -7.90
CA ASN A 31 -3.37 17.99 -6.53
C ASN A 31 -4.76 17.51 -6.13
N ALA A 32 -5.76 17.64 -7.00
CA ALA A 32 -7.11 17.15 -6.76
C ALA A 32 -7.14 15.62 -6.59
N VAL A 33 -6.37 14.89 -7.41
CA VAL A 33 -6.19 13.43 -7.30
C VAL A 33 -5.53 13.05 -5.99
N LYS A 34 -4.47 13.78 -5.58
CA LYS A 34 -3.80 13.57 -4.29
C LYS A 34 -4.75 13.76 -3.11
N ILE A 35 -5.52 14.85 -3.10
CA ILE A 35 -6.51 15.13 -2.05
C ILE A 35 -7.56 14.01 -1.99
N ALA A 36 -8.10 13.59 -3.15
CA ALA A 36 -9.07 12.50 -3.20
C ALA A 36 -8.49 11.18 -2.66
N CYS A 37 -7.24 10.87 -2.98
CA CYS A 37 -6.56 9.65 -2.52
C CYS A 37 -6.20 9.67 -1.03
N ASP A 38 -5.93 10.84 -0.46
CA ASP A 38 -5.75 11.00 0.97
C ASP A 38 -7.05 10.65 1.73
N HIS A 39 -8.23 10.80 1.12
CA HIS A 39 -9.52 10.39 1.70
C HIS A 39 -9.83 8.89 1.54
N LEU A 40 -8.98 8.11 0.85
CA LEU A 40 -9.18 6.67 0.65
C LEU A 40 -8.67 5.81 1.82
N VAL A 41 -8.42 6.38 3.00
CA VAL A 41 -7.88 5.69 4.18
C VAL A 41 -8.65 4.38 4.44
N PRO A 42 -7.98 3.21 4.42
CA PRO A 42 -8.59 1.93 4.77
C PRO A 42 -9.05 1.92 6.23
N LYS A 43 -10.08 1.12 6.54
CA LYS A 43 -10.48 0.88 7.93
C LYS A 43 -9.29 0.36 8.73
N ASN A 44 -9.16 0.85 9.97
CA ASN A 44 -8.11 0.47 10.92
C ASN A 44 -6.67 0.93 10.57
N ILE A 45 -6.51 1.86 9.63
CA ILE A 45 -5.27 2.61 9.44
C ILE A 45 -5.51 4.07 9.85
N ASP A 46 -4.60 4.63 10.64
CA ASP A 46 -4.66 6.05 11.04
C ASP A 46 -4.29 6.96 9.86
N ASP A 47 -4.96 8.11 9.74
CA ASP A 47 -4.77 9.08 8.64
C ASP A 47 -3.32 9.59 8.57
N TRP A 48 -2.66 9.77 9.73
CA TRP A 48 -1.26 10.19 9.77
C TRP A 48 -0.34 9.14 9.12
N ILE A 49 -0.53 7.87 9.47
CA ILE A 49 0.24 6.75 8.91
C ILE A 49 -0.01 6.66 7.42
N TRP A 50 -1.28 6.70 7.01
CA TRP A 50 -1.69 6.67 5.60
C TRP A 50 -0.98 7.74 4.76
N ARG A 51 -0.87 8.97 5.28
CA ARG A 51 -0.20 10.08 4.60
C ARG A 51 1.30 9.88 4.41
N GLN A 52 1.94 9.08 5.26
CA GLN A 52 3.37 8.77 5.13
C GLN A 52 3.67 7.68 4.10
N LEU A 53 2.68 6.85 3.77
CA LEU A 53 2.87 5.76 2.81
C LEU A 53 3.03 6.26 1.39
N GLY A 54 3.91 5.60 0.63
CA GLY A 54 4.09 5.84 -0.80
C GLY A 54 2.89 5.38 -1.64
N PRO A 55 2.80 5.78 -2.92
CA PRO A 55 1.68 5.43 -3.80
C PRO A 55 1.43 3.92 -3.89
N GLU A 56 2.47 3.11 -4.08
CA GLU A 56 2.36 1.66 -4.23
C GLU A 56 1.94 0.96 -2.93
N GLU A 57 2.34 1.49 -1.76
CA GLU A 57 1.88 1.01 -0.46
C GLU A 57 0.39 1.28 -0.26
N ARG A 58 -0.05 2.51 -0.58
CA ARG A 58 -1.47 2.89 -0.49
C ARG A 58 -2.32 2.06 -1.44
N PHE A 59 -1.87 1.89 -2.68
CA PHE A 59 -2.53 1.01 -3.64
C PHE A 59 -2.66 -0.42 -3.10
N TYR A 60 -1.57 -0.97 -2.57
CA TYR A 60 -1.56 -2.33 -2.06
C TYR A 60 -2.54 -2.49 -0.88
N LEU A 61 -2.44 -1.63 0.14
CA LEU A 61 -3.32 -1.74 1.32
C LEU A 61 -4.78 -1.48 0.96
N LYS A 62 -5.08 -0.46 0.14
CA LYS A 62 -6.47 -0.19 -0.29
C LYS A 62 -7.01 -1.30 -1.18
N GLY A 63 -6.17 -1.90 -2.03
CA GLY A 63 -6.53 -3.06 -2.83
C GLY A 63 -6.91 -4.26 -1.96
N LEU A 64 -6.19 -4.50 -0.86
CA LEU A 64 -6.56 -5.56 0.10
C LEU A 64 -7.90 -5.28 0.79
N GLU A 65 -8.25 -4.02 1.05
CA GLU A 65 -9.58 -3.67 1.55
C GLU A 65 -10.66 -3.92 0.49
N MET A 66 -10.39 -3.65 -0.78
CA MET A 66 -11.33 -3.98 -1.86
C MET A 66 -11.54 -5.49 -1.97
N GLU A 67 -10.46 -6.25 -1.90
CA GLU A 67 -10.45 -7.72 -1.89
C GLU A 67 -11.28 -8.29 -0.71
N SER A 68 -11.15 -7.70 0.48
CA SER A 68 -11.91 -8.13 1.67
C SER A 68 -13.42 -7.87 1.57
N HIS A 69 -13.84 -6.97 0.67
CA HIS A 69 -15.25 -6.75 0.33
C HIS A 69 -15.70 -7.51 -0.93
N GLY A 70 -14.85 -8.42 -1.45
CA GLY A 70 -15.19 -9.29 -2.58
C GLY A 70 -14.98 -8.67 -3.96
N GLU A 71 -14.22 -7.58 -4.08
CA GLU A 71 -13.91 -6.96 -5.36
C GLU A 71 -12.67 -7.61 -6.01
N TYR A 72 -12.91 -8.36 -7.09
CA TYR A 72 -11.88 -9.07 -7.87
C TYR A 72 -11.83 -8.67 -9.36
N ARG A 73 -12.51 -7.58 -9.75
CA ARG A 73 -12.49 -7.12 -11.14
C ARG A 73 -11.22 -6.31 -11.41
N ILE A 74 -10.47 -6.70 -12.44
CA ILE A 74 -9.25 -6.00 -12.88
C ILE A 74 -9.48 -4.50 -13.13
N GLY A 75 -10.65 -4.12 -13.64
CA GLY A 75 -11.00 -2.72 -13.89
C GLY A 75 -11.01 -1.86 -12.62
N ALA A 76 -11.47 -2.40 -11.48
CA ALA A 76 -11.49 -1.69 -10.21
C ALA A 76 -10.07 -1.41 -9.70
N TYR A 77 -9.15 -2.37 -9.82
CA TYR A 77 -7.74 -2.18 -9.47
C TYR A 77 -7.02 -1.24 -10.45
N GLN A 78 -7.37 -1.25 -11.74
CA GLN A 78 -6.86 -0.27 -12.69
C GLN A 78 -7.31 1.16 -12.36
N GLU A 79 -8.56 1.34 -11.91
CA GLU A 79 -9.06 2.62 -11.42
C GLU A 79 -8.32 3.08 -10.17
N LEU A 80 -8.12 2.18 -9.21
CA LEU A 80 -7.36 2.45 -8.00
C LEU A 80 -5.91 2.85 -8.31
N ALA A 81 -5.22 2.09 -9.17
CA ALA A 81 -3.85 2.38 -9.59
C ALA A 81 -3.74 3.75 -10.28
N ARG A 82 -4.71 4.09 -11.15
CA ARG A 82 -4.80 5.42 -11.78
C ARG A 82 -4.98 6.52 -10.74
N GLY A 83 -5.78 6.29 -9.70
CA GLY A 83 -5.94 7.21 -8.58
C GLY A 83 -4.60 7.53 -7.90
N PHE A 84 -3.75 6.52 -7.68
CA PHE A 84 -2.42 6.74 -7.08
C PHE A 84 -1.31 7.10 -8.09
N GLY A 85 -1.64 7.30 -9.37
CA GLY A 85 -0.64 7.60 -10.41
C GLY A 85 0.29 6.43 -10.76
N ILE A 86 -0.09 5.19 -10.42
CA ILE A 86 0.69 3.98 -10.67
C ILE A 86 0.41 3.47 -12.08
N ARG A 87 1.48 3.31 -12.87
CA ARG A 87 1.40 2.84 -14.26
C ARG A 87 1.49 1.33 -14.39
N ASP A 88 2.26 0.70 -13.53
CA ASP A 88 2.45 -0.75 -13.50
C ASP A 88 2.45 -1.24 -12.07
N TYR A 89 1.62 -2.24 -11.79
CA TYR A 89 1.48 -2.87 -10.48
C TYR A 89 1.46 -4.40 -10.61
N ARG A 90 1.85 -4.95 -11.76
CA ARG A 90 1.85 -6.39 -12.05
C ARG A 90 2.73 -7.18 -11.07
N ASN A 91 3.79 -6.56 -10.56
CA ASN A 91 4.63 -7.13 -9.51
C ASN A 91 3.89 -7.39 -8.19
N LEU A 92 2.80 -6.67 -7.92
CA LEU A 92 1.97 -6.81 -6.71
C LEU A 92 0.83 -7.83 -6.88
N GLN A 93 0.49 -8.19 -8.11
CA GLN A 93 -0.62 -9.09 -8.43
C GLN A 93 -0.22 -10.56 -8.26
N ALA A 94 -1.14 -11.39 -7.77
CA ALA A 94 -0.96 -12.84 -7.71
C ALA A 94 -1.64 -13.58 -8.87
N SER A 95 -2.67 -12.99 -9.47
CA SER A 95 -3.40 -13.56 -10.61
C SER A 95 -3.65 -12.49 -11.68
N ASP A 96 -3.54 -12.90 -12.94
CA ASP A 96 -3.79 -12.08 -14.14
C ASP A 96 -5.10 -12.47 -14.84
N ARG A 97 -5.90 -13.36 -14.23
CA ARG A 97 -7.17 -13.85 -14.79
C ARG A 97 -8.33 -12.91 -14.51
N ALA A 98 -9.27 -12.86 -15.45
CA ALA A 98 -10.48 -12.05 -15.33
C ALA A 98 -11.32 -12.47 -14.12
N ASN A 99 -11.78 -11.51 -13.33
CA ASN A 99 -12.55 -11.70 -12.08
C ASN A 99 -11.85 -12.52 -10.99
N GLU A 100 -10.54 -12.71 -11.10
CA GLU A 100 -9.70 -13.35 -10.09
C GLU A 100 -8.57 -12.40 -9.66
N MET A 101 -8.70 -11.09 -9.95
CA MET A 101 -7.68 -10.10 -9.62
C MET A 101 -7.56 -10.00 -8.11
N ARG A 102 -6.39 -10.39 -7.58
CA ARG A 102 -6.03 -10.26 -6.17
C ARG A 102 -4.58 -9.89 -6.01
N LEU A 103 -4.26 -9.33 -4.86
CA LEU A 103 -2.90 -8.99 -4.51
C LEU A 103 -2.19 -10.19 -3.88
N LYS A 104 -0.85 -10.18 -3.97
CA LYS A 104 -0.03 -11.19 -3.31
C LYS A 104 -0.16 -11.11 -1.80
N THR A 105 -0.19 -12.25 -1.14
CA THR A 105 -0.01 -12.33 0.31
C THR A 105 1.45 -12.11 0.71
N ALA A 106 1.71 -11.97 2.01
CA ALA A 106 3.06 -11.83 2.54
C ALA A 106 3.97 -13.00 2.10
N SER A 107 3.46 -14.22 2.21
CA SER A 107 4.16 -15.45 1.82
C SER A 107 4.40 -15.54 0.30
N GLU A 108 3.49 -15.04 -0.53
CA GLU A 108 3.61 -15.10 -1.99
C GLU A 108 4.64 -14.12 -2.58
N PHE A 109 4.94 -13.02 -1.88
CA PHE A 109 6.03 -12.11 -2.28
C PHE A 109 7.40 -12.77 -2.23
N ARG A 110 7.58 -13.79 -1.39
CA ARG A 110 8.87 -14.45 -1.14
C ARG A 110 9.96 -13.43 -0.71
N ASP A 111 11.20 -13.70 -1.07
CA ASP A 111 12.39 -12.88 -0.89
C ASP A 111 12.68 -11.94 -2.07
N ARG A 112 11.75 -11.81 -3.04
CA ARG A 112 11.97 -11.00 -4.23
C ARG A 112 12.21 -9.53 -3.88
N ASP A 113 13.35 -9.04 -4.37
CA ASP A 113 13.77 -7.64 -4.46
C ASP A 113 13.61 -6.82 -3.18
N ILE A 114 13.84 -7.41 -2.01
CA ILE A 114 13.89 -6.65 -0.75
C ILE A 114 15.01 -5.61 -0.83
N GLY A 115 14.67 -4.33 -0.67
CA GLY A 115 15.63 -3.23 -0.73
C GLY A 115 15.89 -2.65 -2.12
N GLY A 116 15.11 -3.06 -3.14
CA GLY A 116 15.06 -2.39 -4.45
C GLY A 116 14.33 -1.04 -4.41
N GLU A 117 13.97 -0.48 -5.56
CA GLU A 117 13.23 0.79 -5.65
C GLU A 117 11.71 0.61 -5.49
N GLY A 118 11.01 1.68 -5.14
CA GLY A 118 9.54 1.68 -5.02
C GLY A 118 9.03 0.82 -3.85
N PHE A 119 8.01 0.00 -4.09
CA PHE A 119 7.39 -0.88 -3.09
C PHE A 119 8.42 -1.80 -2.45
N SER A 120 9.43 -2.24 -3.18
CA SER A 120 10.47 -3.18 -2.73
C SER A 120 11.28 -2.71 -1.51
N SER A 121 11.48 -1.40 -1.33
CA SER A 121 12.14 -0.81 -0.15
C SER A 121 11.15 -0.20 0.85
N SER A 122 9.85 -0.22 0.55
CA SER A 122 8.81 0.41 1.36
C SER A 122 8.60 -0.27 2.71
N LEU A 123 8.07 0.48 3.69
CA LEU A 123 7.79 -0.06 5.02
C LEU A 123 6.81 -1.23 4.96
N THR A 124 5.77 -1.11 4.14
CA THR A 124 4.77 -2.16 3.93
C THR A 124 5.42 -3.45 3.44
N ARG A 125 6.35 -3.38 2.47
CA ARG A 125 7.07 -4.56 1.98
C ARG A 125 7.96 -5.19 3.03
N GLN A 126 8.60 -4.38 3.88
CA GLN A 126 9.41 -4.86 5.00
C GLN A 126 8.56 -5.61 6.03
N VAL A 127 7.37 -5.09 6.33
CA VAL A 127 6.39 -5.75 7.21
C VAL A 127 5.91 -7.07 6.60
N LEU A 128 5.57 -7.11 5.32
CA LEU A 128 5.18 -8.35 4.62
C LEU A 128 6.30 -9.39 4.66
N PHE A 129 7.56 -8.96 4.49
CA PHE A 129 8.68 -9.89 4.58
C PHE A 129 8.86 -10.42 6.01
N ALA A 130 8.70 -9.58 7.03
CA ALA A 130 8.74 -10.01 8.42
C ALA A 130 7.67 -11.07 8.73
N VAL A 131 6.43 -10.86 8.26
CA VAL A 131 5.34 -11.83 8.38
C VAL A 131 5.73 -13.14 7.70
N ARG A 132 6.24 -13.09 6.45
CA ARG A 132 6.73 -14.29 5.76
C ARG A 132 7.80 -15.03 6.56
N GLN A 133 8.81 -14.32 7.08
CA GLN A 133 9.87 -14.94 7.87
C GLN A 133 9.29 -15.68 9.08
N ALA A 134 8.37 -15.04 9.79
CA ALA A 134 7.68 -15.67 10.91
C ALA A 134 6.82 -16.88 10.52
N VAL A 135 6.20 -16.86 9.33
CA VAL A 135 5.46 -18.02 8.80
C VAL A 135 6.40 -19.18 8.47
N VAL A 136 7.52 -18.90 7.78
CA VAL A 136 8.47 -19.93 7.33
C VAL A 136 9.19 -20.60 8.50
N GLU A 137 9.57 -19.81 9.51
CA GLU A 137 10.26 -20.30 10.70
C GLU A 137 9.30 -20.80 11.78
N GLU A 138 7.99 -20.65 11.57
CA GLU A 138 6.93 -20.89 12.57
C GLU A 138 7.20 -20.17 13.91
N ASP A 139 7.88 -19.02 13.84
CA ASP A 139 8.32 -18.24 15.00
C ASP A 139 8.25 -16.73 14.72
N ALA A 140 7.37 -16.03 15.46
CA ALA A 140 7.26 -14.58 15.40
C ALA A 140 8.56 -13.83 15.76
N ALA A 141 9.48 -14.46 16.51
CA ALA A 141 10.78 -13.88 16.79
C ALA A 141 11.60 -13.66 15.51
N ALA A 142 11.51 -14.54 14.51
CA ALA A 142 12.22 -14.38 13.24
C ALA A 142 11.78 -13.10 12.50
N GLY A 143 10.48 -12.87 12.40
CA GLY A 143 9.92 -11.64 11.83
C GLY A 143 10.31 -10.40 12.63
N ARG A 144 10.30 -10.46 13.96
CA ARG A 144 10.70 -9.35 14.82
C ARG A 144 12.19 -9.01 14.68
N VAL A 145 13.06 -10.02 14.58
CA VAL A 145 14.50 -9.82 14.35
C VAL A 145 14.71 -9.08 13.03
N TRP A 146 13.99 -9.46 11.96
CA TRP A 146 14.04 -8.72 10.71
C TRP A 146 13.65 -7.25 10.88
N LEU A 147 12.50 -6.97 11.53
CA LEU A 147 12.02 -5.59 11.72
C LEU A 147 13.02 -4.73 12.51
N ARG A 148 13.71 -5.30 13.49
CA ARG A 148 14.75 -4.60 14.25
C ARG A 148 15.98 -4.22 13.41
N THR A 149 16.19 -4.84 12.25
CA THR A 149 17.27 -4.43 11.33
C THR A 149 16.95 -3.14 10.57
N LEU A 150 15.68 -2.71 10.56
CA LEU A 150 15.26 -1.55 9.80
C LEU A 150 15.86 -0.25 10.35
N PRO A 151 16.28 0.67 9.47
CA PRO A 151 16.67 2.01 9.89
C PRO A 151 15.50 2.71 10.59
N ASP A 152 15.80 3.24 11.77
CA ASP A 152 14.82 3.92 12.64
C ASP A 152 13.62 3.02 13.02
N TYR A 153 13.89 1.76 13.33
CA TYR A 153 12.87 0.82 13.82
C TYR A 153 12.01 1.41 14.96
N TRP A 154 12.65 2.06 15.95
CA TRP A 154 11.94 2.65 17.09
C TRP A 154 11.02 3.80 16.69
N GLY A 155 11.45 4.67 15.77
CA GLY A 155 10.60 5.74 15.23
C GLY A 155 9.42 5.20 14.43
N LYS A 156 9.63 4.14 13.66
CA LYS A 156 8.61 3.50 12.80
C LYS A 156 7.78 2.43 13.50
N ARG A 157 8.04 2.14 14.78
CA ARG A 157 7.42 1.03 15.51
C ARG A 157 5.90 1.09 15.52
N LYS A 158 5.34 2.30 15.69
CA LYS A 158 3.87 2.50 15.66
C LYS A 158 3.29 2.18 14.28
N ASP A 159 3.97 2.58 13.23
CA ASP A 159 3.54 2.37 11.84
C ASP A 159 3.62 0.88 11.48
N ILE A 160 4.69 0.21 11.90
CA ILE A 160 4.86 -1.25 11.77
C ILE A 160 3.71 -1.99 12.45
N ILE A 161 3.38 -1.65 13.70
CA ILE A 161 2.29 -2.28 14.44
C ILE A 161 0.94 -2.02 13.75
N ALA A 162 0.71 -0.80 13.25
CA ALA A 162 -0.53 -0.47 12.54
C ALA A 162 -0.70 -1.31 11.27
N ILE A 163 0.35 -1.46 10.46
CA ILE A 163 0.31 -2.30 9.25
C ILE A 163 0.11 -3.77 9.64
N LEU A 164 0.82 -4.29 10.65
CA LEU A 164 0.64 -5.67 11.11
C LEU A 164 -0.79 -5.95 11.59
N ARG A 165 -1.37 -5.05 12.39
CA ARG A 165 -2.77 -5.16 12.84
C ARG A 165 -3.76 -5.06 11.70
N TYR A 166 -3.50 -4.20 10.72
CA TYR A 166 -4.31 -4.12 9.50
C TYR A 166 -4.31 -5.46 8.76
N LEU A 167 -3.14 -6.06 8.54
CA LEU A 167 -3.02 -7.37 7.89
C LEU A 167 -3.68 -8.49 8.70
N ALA A 168 -3.61 -8.43 10.03
CA ALA A 168 -4.21 -9.44 10.90
C ALA A 168 -5.74 -9.55 10.77
N VAL A 169 -6.42 -8.44 10.46
CA VAL A 169 -7.87 -8.42 10.26
C VAL A 169 -8.29 -9.12 8.96
N LEU A 170 -7.39 -9.23 7.97
CA LEU A 170 -7.71 -9.86 6.68
C LEU A 170 -8.09 -11.34 6.81
N GLY A 171 -7.54 -12.04 7.81
CA GLY A 171 -7.88 -13.43 8.12
C GLY A 171 -9.31 -13.62 8.65
N MET A 172 -10.01 -12.54 9.01
CA MET A 172 -11.42 -12.59 9.38
C MET A 172 -12.35 -12.51 8.17
N SER A 173 -11.84 -12.21 6.97
CA SER A 173 -12.65 -12.11 5.77
C SER A 173 -12.88 -13.49 5.14
N GLU A 174 -14.13 -13.86 4.94
CA GLU A 174 -14.52 -15.07 4.20
C GLU A 174 -14.07 -15.02 2.73
N THR A 175 -13.86 -13.83 2.17
CA THR A 175 -13.41 -13.66 0.78
C THR A 175 -11.89 -13.86 0.63
N MET A 176 -11.12 -13.87 1.72
CA MET A 176 -9.65 -13.90 1.66
C MET A 176 -9.02 -15.10 2.37
N PRO A 177 -9.42 -16.36 2.06
CA PRO A 177 -8.87 -17.55 2.71
C PRO A 177 -7.36 -17.69 2.52
N GLN A 178 -6.80 -17.19 1.40
CA GLN A 178 -5.36 -17.15 1.14
C GLN A 178 -4.57 -16.36 2.20
N TRP A 179 -5.20 -15.45 2.94
CA TRP A 179 -4.56 -14.64 3.97
C TRP A 179 -4.55 -15.27 5.36
N GLU A 180 -5.28 -16.37 5.60
CA GLU A 180 -5.50 -16.93 6.94
C GLU A 180 -4.19 -17.08 7.74
N LYS A 181 -3.17 -17.74 7.16
CA LYS A 181 -1.91 -17.98 7.86
C LYS A 181 -1.05 -16.73 8.04
N ASP A 182 -0.98 -15.90 7.01
CA ASP A 182 -0.22 -14.65 7.03
C ASP A 182 -0.84 -13.65 8.03
N ALA A 183 -2.17 -13.58 8.09
CA ALA A 183 -2.93 -12.71 8.98
C ALA A 183 -2.81 -13.14 10.45
N GLU A 184 -2.96 -14.44 10.74
CA GLU A 184 -2.71 -14.99 12.09
C GLU A 184 -1.31 -14.59 12.57
N THR A 185 -0.30 -14.83 11.73
CA THR A 185 1.09 -14.55 12.04
C THR A 185 1.36 -13.04 12.20
N ALA A 186 0.73 -12.20 11.37
CA ALA A 186 0.80 -10.75 11.51
C ALA A 186 0.25 -10.27 12.87
N GLY A 187 -0.83 -10.89 13.37
CA GLY A 187 -1.39 -10.60 14.69
C GLY A 187 -0.41 -10.94 15.83
N ILE A 188 0.21 -12.13 15.79
CA ILE A 188 1.21 -12.55 16.78
C ILE A 188 2.43 -11.63 16.72
N LEU A 189 2.91 -11.30 15.52
CA LEU A 189 4.05 -10.42 15.31
C LEU A 189 3.76 -8.99 15.81
N ALA A 190 2.53 -8.49 15.64
CA ALA A 190 2.13 -7.18 16.18
C ALA A 190 2.29 -7.12 17.71
N VAL A 191 1.84 -8.17 18.41
CA VAL A 191 2.00 -8.30 19.87
C VAL A 191 3.46 -8.39 20.27
N ALA A 192 4.27 -9.16 19.52
CA ALA A 192 5.71 -9.28 19.79
C ALA A 192 6.46 -7.95 19.62
N VAL A 193 6.10 -7.14 18.61
CA VAL A 193 6.65 -5.81 18.38
C VAL A 193 6.14 -4.80 19.43
N GLU A 194 4.90 -4.94 19.90
CA GLU A 194 4.31 -4.12 20.97
C GLU A 194 4.90 -4.40 22.36
N GLY A 195 5.38 -5.62 22.62
CA GLY A 195 6.16 -5.95 23.82
C GLY A 195 7.63 -5.54 23.77
N ASP A 196 8.07 -5.03 22.62
CA ASP A 196 9.48 -4.74 22.37
C ASP A 196 9.98 -3.50 23.14
N HIS A 197 11.17 -3.60 23.72
CA HIS A 197 11.82 -2.55 24.51
C HIS A 197 13.31 -2.42 24.16
N VAL A 198 13.84 -1.21 24.41
CA VAL A 198 15.27 -0.86 24.26
C VAL A 198 16.10 -1.53 25.34
#